data_AF-A0A140NS79-F1
#
_entry.id   AF-A0A140NS79-F1
#
_cell.length_a   1.000
_cell.length_b   1.000
_cell.length_c   1.000
_cell.angle_alpha   90.00
_cell.angle_beta   90.00
_cell.angle_gamma   90.00
#
_symmetry.space_group_name_H-M   'P 1'
#
loop_
_entity.id
_entity.type
_entity.pdbx_description
1 polymer ?
#
loop_
_entity_poly.entity_id
_entity_poly.type
_entity_poly.pdbx_seq_one_letter_code
_entity_poly.pdbx_strand_id
1 'polypeptide(L)'
;MTSIISTFVPHPFGTTLKIEEIIEQFSAQKAWEDKYRLLIQLARQLPTLTDEQKQQTQEVKGCENRVWIGARLNDDQTFHFYGDSEGRVVKGLFAILLAAVEQKIAKRSSLSILRIF
;
A
#
# COMPACT_ATOMS: atom_id res chain seq x y z
N MET A 1 20.49 2.40 16.69
CA MET A 1 20.10 1.58 15.52
C MET A 1 18.66 1.91 15.20
N THR A 2 18.44 3.09 14.61
CA THR A 2 17.11 3.68 14.46
C THR A 2 16.68 3.42 13.03
N SER A 3 15.81 2.43 12.82
CA SER A 3 15.18 2.18 11.52
C SER A 3 14.46 3.46 11.12
N ILE A 4 14.90 4.08 10.02
CA ILE A 4 14.35 5.34 9.52
C ILE A 4 13.03 4.99 8.84
N ILE A 5 11.93 5.12 9.59
CA ILE A 5 10.59 5.14 9.00
C ILE A 5 10.56 6.36 8.06
N SER A 6 10.28 6.15 6.77
CA SER A 6 10.02 7.26 5.84
C SER A 6 8.96 8.17 6.46
N THR A 7 9.32 9.42 6.76
CA THR A 7 8.39 10.43 7.30
C THR A 7 7.42 10.93 6.24
N PHE A 8 7.67 10.60 4.97
CA PHE A 8 6.86 10.98 3.84
C PHE A 8 5.73 9.96 3.65
N VAL A 9 4.48 10.39 3.84
CA VAL A 9 3.25 9.58 3.70
C VAL A 9 3.30 8.25 4.49
N PRO A 10 3.36 8.31 5.84
CA PRO A 10 3.48 7.11 6.64
C PRO A 10 2.20 6.26 6.59
N HIS A 11 2.37 4.94 6.56
CA HIS A 11 1.28 3.96 6.67
C HIS A 11 1.75 2.71 7.44
N PRO A 12 0.82 1.92 8.03
CA PRO A 12 1.20 0.77 8.86
C PRO A 12 1.58 -0.49 8.08
N PHE A 13 1.16 -0.58 6.81
CA PHE A 13 1.26 -1.81 6.01
C PHE A 13 2.71 -2.22 5.75
N GLY A 14 3.06 -3.47 6.10
CA GLY A 14 4.39 -4.06 5.90
C GLY A 14 5.42 -3.64 6.95
N THR A 15 5.05 -2.75 7.88
CA THR A 15 5.85 -2.37 9.04
C THR A 15 5.18 -2.83 10.33
N THR A 16 4.22 -2.06 10.85
CA THR A 16 3.48 -2.37 12.08
C THR A 16 2.31 -3.31 11.87
N LEU A 17 1.74 -3.36 10.66
CA LEU A 17 0.71 -4.31 10.24
C LEU A 17 1.24 -5.18 9.11
N LYS A 18 1.60 -6.43 9.44
CA LYS A 18 2.24 -7.36 8.51
C LYS A 18 1.24 -8.11 7.65
N ILE A 19 1.69 -8.63 6.51
CA ILE A 19 0.83 -9.37 5.58
C ILE A 19 0.26 -10.65 6.20
N GLU A 20 1.02 -11.32 7.07
CA GLU A 20 0.57 -12.53 7.78
C GLU A 20 -0.64 -12.25 8.68
N GLU A 21 -0.62 -11.13 9.42
CA GLU A 21 -1.73 -10.70 10.28
C GLU A 21 -2.98 -10.35 9.46
N ILE A 22 -2.80 -9.71 8.31
CA ILE A 22 -3.90 -9.43 7.38
C ILE A 22 -4.51 -10.74 6.87
N ILE A 23 -3.67 -11.69 6.45
CA ILE A 23 -4.14 -13.02 5.99
C ILE A 23 -4.92 -13.73 7.09
N GLU A 24 -4.46 -13.69 8.34
CA GLU A 24 -5.16 -14.27 9.48
C GLU A 24 -6.53 -13.62 9.70
N GLN A 25 -6.60 -12.29 9.70
CA GLN A 25 -7.85 -11.54 9.86
C GLN A 25 -8.88 -11.90 8.77
N PHE A 26 -8.45 -12.01 7.51
CA PHE A 26 -9.33 -12.40 6.40
C PHE A 26 -9.75 -13.88 6.48
N SER A 27 -8.85 -14.76 6.93
CA SER A 27 -9.11 -16.19 7.06
C SER A 27 -10.11 -16.50 8.18
N ALA A 28 -10.15 -15.65 9.22
CA ALA A 28 -11.15 -15.74 10.29
C ALA A 28 -12.58 -15.40 9.83
N GLN A 29 -12.74 -14.64 8.74
CA GLN A 29 -14.06 -14.26 8.22
C GLN A 29 -14.65 -15.36 7.33
N LYS A 30 -15.86 -15.82 7.68
CA LYS A 30 -16.60 -16.81 6.88
C LYS A 30 -17.49 -16.15 5.83
N ALA A 31 -18.20 -15.08 6.19
CA ALA A 31 -19.08 -14.36 5.29
C ALA A 31 -18.30 -13.40 4.39
N TRP A 32 -18.74 -13.24 3.15
CA TRP A 32 -18.06 -12.37 2.19
C TRP A 32 -18.25 -10.89 2.54
N GLU A 33 -19.38 -10.53 3.17
CA GLU A 33 -19.69 -9.19 3.65
C GLU A 33 -18.70 -8.73 4.73
N ASP A 34 -18.25 -9.65 5.59
CA ASP A 34 -17.24 -9.37 6.60
C ASP A 34 -15.86 -9.14 5.99
N LYS A 35 -15.48 -9.94 4.99
CA LYS A 35 -14.25 -9.72 4.21
C LYS A 35 -14.28 -8.37 3.52
N TYR A 36 -15.43 -8.00 2.95
CA TYR A 36 -15.62 -6.70 2.33
C TYR A 36 -15.49 -5.56 3.36
N ARG A 37 -16.12 -5.68 4.54
CA ARG A 37 -15.95 -4.71 5.63
C ARG A 37 -14.50 -4.56 6.06
N LEU A 38 -13.79 -5.67 6.23
CA LEU A 38 -12.37 -5.67 6.58
C LEU A 38 -11.53 -4.95 5.53
N LEU A 39 -11.79 -5.20 4.24
CA LEU A 39 -11.11 -4.49 3.15
C LEU A 39 -11.30 -2.97 3.23
N ILE A 40 -12.51 -2.52 3.52
CA ILE A 40 -12.82 -1.09 3.70
C ILE A 40 -12.16 -0.53 4.97
N GLN A 41 -12.01 -1.32 6.03
CA GLN A 41 -11.27 -0.92 7.23
C GLN A 41 -9.78 -0.71 6.93
N LEU A 42 -9.16 -1.60 6.16
CA LEU A 42 -7.77 -1.42 5.71
C LEU A 42 -7.61 -0.14 4.88
N ALA A 43 -8.55 0.12 3.96
CA ALA A 43 -8.52 1.35 3.14
C ALA A 43 -8.49 2.64 3.98
N ARG A 44 -9.13 2.66 5.16
CA ARG A 44 -9.18 3.83 6.06
C ARG A 44 -7.87 4.08 6.80
N GLN A 45 -7.00 3.07 6.92
CA GLN A 45 -5.70 3.22 7.57
C GLN A 45 -4.63 3.79 6.61
N LEU A 46 -4.93 3.86 5.31
CA LEU A 46 -4.08 4.59 4.37
C LEU A 46 -4.33 6.10 4.48
N PRO A 47 -3.27 6.92 4.57
CA PRO A 47 -3.42 8.37 4.55
C PRO A 47 -4.07 8.83 3.24
N THR A 48 -4.69 10.01 3.28
CA THR A 48 -5.13 10.71 2.07
C THR A 48 -3.97 11.53 1.55
N LEU A 49 -3.73 11.51 0.24
CA LEU A 49 -2.64 12.29 -0.35
C LEU A 49 -3.07 13.75 -0.56
N THR A 50 -2.19 14.68 -0.19
CA THR A 50 -2.32 16.09 -0.60
C THR A 50 -2.06 16.22 -2.10
N ASP A 51 -2.44 17.35 -2.69
CA ASP A 51 -2.24 17.59 -4.12
C ASP A 51 -0.75 17.60 -4.50
N GLU A 52 0.12 18.14 -3.63
CA GLU A 52 1.57 18.12 -3.81
C GLU A 52 2.15 16.71 -3.74
N GLN A 53 1.56 15.83 -2.91
CA GLN A 53 1.95 14.43 -2.84
C GLN A 53 1.49 13.68 -4.08
N LYS A 54 0.27 13.93 -4.57
CA LYS A 54 -0.25 13.34 -5.82
C LYS A 54 0.60 13.73 -7.03
N GLN A 55 1.14 14.94 -7.08
CA GLN A 55 2.07 15.36 -8.14
C GLN A 55 3.37 14.52 -8.18
N GLN A 56 3.72 13.84 -7.09
CA GLN A 56 4.90 12.96 -6.99
C GLN A 56 4.57 11.49 -7.25
N THR A 57 3.32 11.20 -7.63
CA THR A 57 2.84 9.85 -7.98
C THR A 57 2.62 9.72 -9.47
N GLN A 58 2.40 8.49 -9.92
CA GLN A 58 1.82 8.20 -11.22
C GLN A 58 0.35 7.83 -11.04
N GLU A 59 -0.50 8.43 -11.88
CA GLU A 59 -1.90 8.02 -11.98
C GLU A 59 -2.00 6.74 -12.81
N VAL A 60 -2.60 5.70 -12.23
CA VAL A 60 -2.82 4.42 -12.92
C VAL A 60 -3.98 4.58 -13.90
N LYS A 61 -3.69 4.43 -15.19
CA LYS A 61 -4.70 4.54 -16.25
C LYS A 61 -5.51 3.25 -16.36
N GLY A 62 -6.79 3.38 -16.72
CA GLY A 62 -7.67 2.23 -16.99
C GLY A 62 -8.43 1.68 -15.79
N CYS A 63 -8.28 2.27 -14.60
CA CYS A 63 -9.16 2.01 -13.46
C CYS A 63 -10.45 2.84 -13.56
N GLU A 64 -11.59 2.27 -13.15
CA GLU A 64 -12.88 2.99 -13.07
C GLU A 64 -12.82 4.16 -12.08
N ASN A 65 -12.11 3.97 -10.97
CA ASN A 65 -11.79 5.03 -10.01
C ASN A 65 -10.35 5.48 -10.23
N ARG A 66 -10.07 6.77 -10.01
CA ARG A 66 -8.69 7.27 -10.06
C ARG A 66 -7.83 6.63 -8.96
N VAL A 67 -6.59 6.31 -9.31
CA VAL A 67 -5.60 5.68 -8.44
C VAL A 67 -4.26 6.37 -8.66
N TRP A 68 -3.59 6.72 -7.57
CA TRP A 68 -2.27 7.34 -7.57
C TRP A 68 -1.31 6.46 -6.82
N ILE A 69 -0.16 6.13 -7.42
CA ILE A 69 0.86 5.28 -6.80
C ILE A 69 2.22 5.96 -6.94
N GLY A 70 2.94 6.05 -5.84
CA GLY A 70 4.32 6.53 -5.78
C GLY A 70 5.23 5.52 -5.08
N ALA A 71 6.52 5.67 -5.33
CA ALA A 71 7.56 4.91 -4.66
C ALA A 71 8.73 5.85 -4.34
N ARG A 72 9.36 5.65 -3.19
CA ARG A 72 10.62 6.29 -2.79
C ARG A 72 11.62 5.20 -2.41
N LEU A 73 12.87 5.40 -2.81
CA LEU A 73 13.98 4.59 -2.33
C LEU A 73 14.47 5.21 -1.02
N ASN A 74 14.48 4.44 0.05
CA ASN A 74 15.03 4.85 1.35
C ASN A 74 16.56 4.72 1.33
N ASP A 75 17.22 5.37 2.29
CA ASP A 75 18.70 5.35 2.42
C ASP A 75 19.25 3.92 2.62
N ASP A 76 18.46 3.05 3.25
CA ASP A 76 18.79 1.64 3.49
C ASP A 76 18.55 0.73 2.27
N GLN A 77 18.30 1.31 1.09
CA GLN A 77 18.04 0.62 -0.18
C GLN A 77 16.74 -0.21 -0.20
N THR A 78 15.82 0.08 0.72
CA THR A 78 14.45 -0.44 0.67
C THR A 78 13.52 0.51 -0.07
N PHE A 79 12.43 -0.02 -0.63
CA PHE A 79 11.37 0.81 -1.19
C PHE A 79 10.30 1.14 -0.14
N HIS A 80 9.90 2.41 -0.11
CA HIS A 80 8.68 2.89 0.49
C HIS A 80 7.65 3.20 -0.60
N PHE A 81 6.54 2.48 -0.61
CA PHE A 81 5.45 2.70 -1.55
C PHE A 81 4.33 3.47 -0.89
N TYR A 82 3.62 4.31 -1.64
CA TYR A 82 2.50 5.08 -1.11
C TYR A 82 1.49 5.36 -2.23
N GLY A 83 0.28 5.74 -1.88
CA GLY A 83 -0.77 5.95 -2.87
C GLY A 83 -2.15 6.23 -2.30
N ASP A 84 -3.06 6.58 -3.20
CA ASP A 84 -4.45 6.88 -2.88
C ASP A 84 -5.38 6.38 -3.98
N SER A 85 -6.67 6.25 -3.66
CA SER A 85 -7.72 6.02 -4.65
C SER A 85 -9.04 6.61 -4.19
N GLU A 86 -9.82 7.11 -5.16
CA GLU A 86 -11.19 7.54 -4.91
C GLU A 86 -12.11 6.34 -4.57
N GLY A 87 -11.76 5.16 -5.07
CA GLY A 87 -12.47 3.92 -4.79
C GLY A 87 -11.97 3.28 -3.50
N ARG A 88 -12.84 3.17 -2.49
CA ARG A 88 -12.48 2.55 -1.20
C ARG A 88 -12.06 1.07 -1.32
N VAL A 89 -12.67 0.33 -2.25
CA VAL A 89 -12.32 -1.08 -2.51
C VAL A 89 -10.91 -1.18 -3.09
N VAL A 90 -10.61 -0.36 -4.09
CA VAL A 90 -9.28 -0.33 -4.73
C VAL A 90 -8.22 0.13 -3.73
N LYS A 91 -8.51 1.16 -2.92
CA LYS A 91 -7.64 1.61 -1.83
C LYS A 91 -7.36 0.49 -0.81
N GLY A 92 -8.37 -0.32 -0.47
CA GLY A 92 -8.20 -1.47 0.42
C GLY A 92 -7.33 -2.57 -0.19
N LEU A 93 -7.49 -2.89 -1.47
CA LEU A 93 -6.62 -3.85 -2.16
C LEU A 93 -5.18 -3.36 -2.24
N PHE A 94 -5.00 -2.06 -2.48
CA PHE A 94 -3.69 -1.44 -2.48
C PHE A 94 -3.01 -1.53 -1.10
N ALA A 95 -3.75 -1.35 0.00
CA ALA A 95 -3.24 -1.56 1.35
C ALA A 95 -2.67 -2.98 1.58
N ILE A 96 -3.35 -4.00 1.06
CA ILE A 96 -2.87 -5.39 1.12
C ILE A 96 -1.58 -5.56 0.29
N LEU A 97 -1.53 -4.95 -0.90
CA LEU A 97 -0.34 -4.97 -1.74
C LEU A 97 0.85 -4.33 -1.04
N LEU A 98 0.65 -3.15 -0.43
CA LEU A 98 1.68 -2.45 0.36
C LEU A 98 2.22 -3.37 1.46
N ALA A 99 1.36 -4.07 2.20
CA ALA A 99 1.80 -4.98 3.24
C ALA A 99 2.72 -6.11 2.72
N ALA A 100 2.58 -6.48 1.45
CA ALA A 100 3.39 -7.50 0.81
C ALA A 100 4.68 -6.95 0.17
N VAL A 101 4.79 -5.65 -0.11
CA VAL A 101 5.92 -5.08 -0.90
C VAL A 101 6.76 -4.04 -0.16
N GLU A 102 6.22 -3.44 0.90
CA GLU A 102 6.87 -2.39 1.68
C GLU A 102 8.17 -2.89 2.34
N GLN A 103 9.17 -2.01 2.45
CA GLN A 103 10.51 -2.28 3.00
C GLN A 103 11.31 -3.40 2.28
N LYS A 104 10.93 -3.79 1.05
CA LYS A 104 11.71 -4.77 0.28
C LYS A 104 12.94 -4.13 -0.36
N ILE A 105 14.08 -4.83 -0.27
CA ILE A 105 15.38 -4.40 -0.83
C ILE A 105 15.31 -4.35 -2.36
N ALA A 106 15.77 -3.25 -2.95
CA ALA A 106 15.76 -3.01 -4.39
C ALA A 106 16.49 -4.09 -5.21
N LYS A 107 17.53 -4.72 -4.65
CA LYS A 107 18.34 -5.75 -5.33
C LYS A 107 17.70 -7.14 -5.43
N ARG A 108 16.73 -7.47 -4.56
CA ARG A 108 16.10 -8.82 -4.54
C ARG A 108 14.78 -8.86 -5.32
N SER A 109 14.18 -7.69 -5.52
CA SER A 109 12.99 -7.51 -6.32
C SER A 109 13.45 -7.34 -7.78
N SER A 110 13.58 -8.42 -8.53
CA SER A 110 13.57 -8.31 -9.99
C SER A 110 12.38 -7.43 -10.35
N LEU A 111 12.66 -6.34 -11.07
CA LEU A 111 11.89 -5.11 -11.23
C LEU A 111 10.57 -5.30 -12.01
N SER A 112 9.83 -6.37 -11.71
CA SER A 112 8.60 -6.78 -12.42
C SER A 112 7.35 -6.14 -11.82
N ILE A 113 7.38 -5.68 -10.57
CA ILE A 113 6.20 -5.11 -9.89
C ILE A 113 5.84 -3.72 -10.42
N LEU A 114 6.84 -2.94 -10.83
CA LEU A 114 6.67 -1.68 -11.56
C LEU A 114 6.15 -1.88 -13.00
N ARG A 115 6.02 -3.13 -13.48
CA ARG A 115 5.41 -3.46 -14.78
C ARG A 115 3.98 -4.01 -14.64
N ILE A 116 3.46 -4.11 -13.41
CA ILE A 116 2.07 -4.53 -13.14
C ILE A 116 1.11 -3.33 -13.29
N PHE A 117 1.64 -2.10 -13.19
CA PHE A 117 0.94 -0.85 -13.46
C PHE A 117 1.54 -0.19 -14.70
#